data_AF-A0A6B3ISD8-F1
#
_entry.id   AF-A0A6B3ISD8-F1
#
_cell.length_a   1.000
_cell.length_b   1.000
_cell.length_c   1.000
_cell.angle_alpha   90.00
_cell.angle_beta   90.00
_cell.angle_gamma   90.00
#
_symmetry.space_group_name_H-M   'P 1'
#
loop_
_entity.id
_entity.type
_entity.pdbx_description
1 polymer ?
#
loop_
_entity_poly.entity_id
_entity_poly.type
_entity_poly.pdbx_seq_one_letter_code
_entity_poly.pdbx_strand_id
1 'polypeptide(L)'
;LIRDYTSNIAEAEQAVAATIGNLRLMEQDHKEDVEAAAEWGSKALAASRKADELRGSGSVAEADKFDNLAKVALGRQLQSEQEAKTAMPTIASQSEVVDKLKTGLDQMKAKLSELKAKRDEL
;
A
#
# COMPACT_ATOMS: atom_id res chain seq x y z
N LEU A 1 25.45 24.35 -19.86
CA LEU A 1 25.80 22.96 -19.49
C LEU A 1 25.58 22.64 -18.01
N ILE A 2 26.40 23.13 -17.05
CA ILE A 2 26.20 22.83 -15.60
C ILE A 2 24.83 23.31 -15.10
N ARG A 3 24.41 24.52 -15.52
CA ARG A 3 23.09 25.07 -15.19
C ARG A 3 21.96 24.18 -15.71
N ASP A 4 22.04 23.77 -16.97
CA ASP A 4 20.99 22.94 -17.60
C ASP A 4 20.96 21.54 -16.98
N TYR A 5 22.13 20.97 -16.65
CA TYR A 5 22.20 19.71 -15.90
C TYR A 5 21.61 19.82 -14.49
N THR A 6 21.82 20.96 -13.81
CA THR A 6 21.19 21.24 -12.51
C THR A 6 19.66 21.34 -12.65
N SER A 7 19.16 21.98 -13.73
CA SER A 7 17.72 22.03 -14.04
C SER A 7 17.14 20.64 -14.24
N ASN A 8 17.80 19.79 -15.03
CA ASN A 8 17.36 18.42 -15.27
C ASN A 8 17.34 17.58 -13.97
N ILE A 9 18.29 17.81 -13.06
CA ILE A 9 18.27 17.16 -11.75
C ILE A 9 17.03 17.62 -10.96
N ALA A 10 16.74 18.91 -10.91
CA ALA A 10 15.57 19.41 -10.18
C ALA A 10 14.25 18.84 -10.74
N GLU A 11 14.13 18.74 -12.06
CA GLU A 11 12.97 18.09 -12.71
C GLU A 11 12.88 16.59 -12.36
N ALA A 12 14.02 15.90 -12.38
CA ALA A 12 14.09 14.50 -11.95
C ALA A 12 13.69 14.35 -10.47
N GLU A 13 14.17 15.21 -9.57
CA GLU A 13 13.78 15.20 -8.14
C GLU A 13 12.26 15.31 -7.97
N GLN A 14 11.63 16.22 -8.70
CA GLN A 14 10.17 16.39 -8.66
C GLN A 14 9.44 15.15 -9.15
N ALA A 15 9.89 14.56 -10.27
CA ALA A 15 9.30 13.34 -10.80
C ALA A 15 9.45 12.15 -9.82
N VAL A 16 10.65 11.96 -9.24
CA VAL A 16 10.90 10.91 -8.25
C VAL A 16 10.03 11.12 -7.00
N ALA A 17 9.90 12.36 -6.52
CA ALA A 17 9.05 12.68 -5.37
C ALA A 17 7.58 12.33 -5.63
N ALA A 18 7.06 12.64 -6.84
CA ALA A 18 5.71 12.27 -7.22
C ALA A 18 5.50 10.75 -7.27
N THR A 19 6.44 10.00 -7.85
CA THR A 19 6.37 8.53 -7.89
C THR A 19 6.41 7.92 -6.48
N ILE A 20 7.26 8.43 -5.59
CA ILE A 20 7.30 8.00 -4.17
C ILE A 20 5.97 8.30 -3.47
N GLY A 21 5.38 9.47 -3.73
CA GLY A 21 4.08 9.84 -3.20
C GLY A 21 2.99 8.85 -3.60
N ASN A 22 2.94 8.49 -4.88
CA ASN A 22 1.98 7.52 -5.40
C ASN A 22 2.18 6.12 -4.79
N LEU A 23 3.44 5.65 -4.67
CA LEU A 23 3.75 4.38 -4.02
C LEU A 23 3.25 4.36 -2.57
N ARG A 24 3.48 5.44 -1.82
CA ARG A 24 3.03 5.53 -0.43
C ARG A 24 1.51 5.43 -0.30
N LEU A 25 0.76 6.04 -1.21
CA LEU A 25 -0.70 5.93 -1.22
C LEU A 25 -1.12 4.47 -1.46
N MET A 26 -0.51 3.79 -2.44
CA MET A 26 -0.79 2.37 -2.69
C MET A 26 -0.44 1.47 -1.50
N GLU A 27 0.69 1.72 -0.84
CA GLU A 27 1.09 1.00 0.37
C GLU A 27 0.12 1.25 1.53
N GLN A 28 -0.41 2.47 1.65
CA GLN A 28 -1.44 2.81 2.63
C GLN A 28 -2.74 2.07 2.33
N ASP A 29 -3.24 2.12 1.08
CA ASP A 29 -4.47 1.41 0.67
C ASP A 29 -4.36 -0.09 0.96
N HIS A 30 -3.23 -0.71 0.59
CA HIS A 30 -2.98 -2.12 0.91
C HIS A 30 -2.99 -2.40 2.41
N LYS A 31 -2.42 -1.52 3.22
CA LYS A 31 -2.43 -1.67 4.68
C LYS A 31 -3.86 -1.58 5.22
N GLU A 32 -4.65 -0.64 4.72
CA GLU A 32 -6.06 -0.48 5.10
C GLU A 32 -6.87 -1.74 4.74
N ASP A 33 -6.64 -2.35 3.57
CA ASP A 33 -7.28 -3.62 3.18
C ASP A 33 -6.92 -4.78 4.13
N VAL A 34 -5.65 -4.89 4.54
CA VAL A 34 -5.20 -5.92 5.49
C VAL A 34 -5.86 -5.72 6.87
N GLU A 35 -5.95 -4.48 7.34
CA GLU A 35 -6.60 -4.15 8.62
C GLU A 35 -8.12 -4.41 8.54
N ALA A 36 -8.76 -4.02 7.43
CA ALA A 36 -10.18 -4.27 7.19
C ALA A 36 -10.50 -5.77 7.15
N ALA A 37 -9.66 -6.58 6.49
CA ALA A 37 -9.79 -8.03 6.50
C ALA A 37 -9.80 -8.60 7.93
N ALA A 38 -8.84 -8.17 8.76
CA ALA A 38 -8.74 -8.61 10.15
C ALA A 38 -9.96 -8.18 11.01
N GLU A 39 -10.43 -6.95 10.80
CA GLU A 39 -11.62 -6.44 11.50
C GLU A 39 -12.88 -7.21 11.10
N TRP A 40 -13.09 -7.44 9.80
CA TRP A 40 -14.22 -8.22 9.30
C TRP A 40 -14.18 -9.68 9.76
N GLY A 41 -12.99 -10.29 9.78
CA GLY A 41 -12.83 -11.65 10.33
C GLY A 41 -13.17 -11.72 11.83
N SER A 42 -12.78 -10.71 12.60
CA SER A 42 -13.14 -10.62 14.02
C SER A 42 -14.64 -10.47 14.23
N LYS A 43 -15.31 -9.62 13.40
CA LYS A 43 -16.77 -9.46 13.42
C LYS A 43 -17.49 -10.75 13.01
N ALA A 44 -16.99 -11.45 11.99
CA ALA A 44 -17.53 -12.73 11.55
C ALA A 44 -17.49 -13.77 12.67
N LEU A 45 -16.33 -13.89 13.33
CA LEU A 45 -16.14 -14.81 14.45
C LEU A 45 -17.07 -14.48 15.63
N ALA A 46 -17.18 -13.20 15.99
CA ALA A 46 -18.08 -12.76 17.05
C ALA A 46 -19.56 -13.07 16.73
N ALA A 47 -19.99 -12.80 15.50
CA ALA A 47 -21.34 -13.10 15.05
C ALA A 47 -21.62 -14.62 15.04
N SER A 48 -20.68 -15.43 14.54
CA SER A 48 -20.80 -16.89 14.55
C SER A 48 -20.90 -17.46 15.97
N ARG A 49 -20.05 -17.00 16.90
CA ARG A 49 -20.15 -17.40 18.32
C ARG A 49 -21.50 -17.04 18.91
N LYS A 50 -22.02 -15.85 18.58
CA LYS A 50 -23.33 -15.43 19.08
C LYS A 50 -24.47 -16.27 18.52
N ALA A 51 -24.39 -16.65 17.25
CA ALA A 51 -25.35 -17.57 16.64
C ALA A 51 -25.35 -18.93 17.35
N ASP A 52 -24.17 -19.47 17.66
CA ASP A 52 -24.05 -20.74 18.38
C ASP A 52 -24.63 -20.69 19.80
N GLU A 53 -24.39 -19.62 20.54
CA GLU A 53 -25.01 -19.38 21.85
C GLU A 53 -26.54 -19.38 21.77
N LEU A 54 -27.10 -18.61 20.84
CA LEU A 54 -28.55 -18.48 20.64
C LEU A 54 -29.18 -19.80 20.21
N ARG A 55 -28.47 -20.58 19.38
CA ARG A 55 -28.91 -21.92 18.98
C ARG A 55 -28.94 -22.86 20.18
N GLY A 56 -27.91 -22.80 21.03
CA GLY A 56 -27.84 -23.56 22.29
C GLY A 56 -28.93 -23.20 23.29
N SER A 57 -29.42 -21.95 23.29
CA SER A 57 -30.53 -21.50 24.13
C SER A 57 -31.92 -21.71 23.52
N GLY A 58 -32.02 -22.31 22.33
CA GLY A 58 -33.30 -22.56 21.63
C GLY A 58 -33.83 -21.39 20.80
N SER A 59 -33.10 -20.27 20.71
CA SER A 59 -33.46 -19.08 19.92
C SER A 59 -33.02 -19.21 18.46
N VAL A 60 -33.51 -20.24 17.75
CA VAL A 60 -33.05 -20.60 16.39
C VAL A 60 -33.19 -19.44 15.39
N ALA A 61 -34.33 -18.74 15.38
CA ALA A 61 -34.56 -17.64 14.44
C ALA A 61 -33.63 -16.43 14.65
N GLU A 62 -33.13 -16.22 15.87
CA GLU A 62 -32.14 -15.18 16.16
C GLU A 62 -30.74 -15.64 15.79
N ALA A 63 -30.42 -16.92 16.03
CA ALA A 63 -29.17 -17.52 15.58
C ALA A 63 -28.98 -17.36 14.06
N ASP A 64 -30.03 -17.64 13.28
CA ASP A 64 -29.99 -17.49 11.81
C ASP A 64 -29.66 -16.06 11.37
N LYS A 65 -30.10 -15.03 12.11
CA LYS A 65 -29.75 -13.63 11.82
C LYS A 65 -28.26 -13.39 12.02
N PHE A 66 -27.69 -13.90 13.12
CA PHE A 66 -26.25 -13.77 13.39
C PHE A 66 -25.40 -14.59 12.42
N ASP A 67 -25.85 -15.77 11.99
CA ASP A 67 -25.18 -16.53 10.92
C ASP A 67 -25.14 -15.74 9.61
N ASN A 68 -26.22 -15.05 9.26
CA ASN A 68 -26.25 -14.19 8.08
C ASN A 68 -25.30 -12.99 8.22
N LEU A 69 -25.20 -12.39 9.41
CA LEU A 69 -24.20 -11.34 9.68
C LEU A 69 -22.77 -11.89 9.56
N ALA A 70 -22.51 -13.10 10.06
CA ALA A 70 -21.21 -13.75 9.95
C ALA A 70 -20.85 -13.99 8.47
N LYS A 71 -21.78 -14.46 7.65
CA LYS A 71 -21.58 -14.64 6.20
C LYS A 71 -21.27 -13.33 5.49
N VAL A 72 -21.99 -12.25 5.80
CA VAL A 72 -21.72 -10.93 5.21
C VAL A 72 -20.32 -10.43 5.62
N ALA A 73 -19.96 -10.57 6.89
CA ALA A 73 -18.64 -10.20 7.40
C ALA A 73 -17.52 -11.02 6.74
N LEU A 74 -17.69 -12.34 6.58
CA LEU A 74 -16.75 -13.19 5.84
C LEU A 74 -16.60 -12.76 4.38
N GLY A 75 -17.71 -12.41 3.71
CA GLY A 75 -17.65 -11.90 2.34
C GLY A 75 -16.80 -10.63 2.23
N ARG A 76 -16.93 -9.71 3.20
CA ARG A 76 -16.12 -8.49 3.26
C ARG A 76 -14.66 -8.77 3.59
N GLN A 77 -14.39 -9.68 4.53
CA GLN A 77 -13.03 -10.14 4.82
C GLN A 77 -12.35 -10.65 3.54
N LEU A 78 -12.99 -11.59 2.83
CA LEU A 78 -12.43 -12.20 1.63
C LEU A 78 -12.20 -11.17 0.52
N GLN A 79 -13.09 -10.18 0.40
CA GLN A 79 -12.91 -9.09 -0.56
C GLN A 79 -11.64 -8.29 -0.24
N SER A 80 -11.49 -7.81 1.01
CA SER A 80 -10.31 -7.03 1.41
C SER A 80 -9.02 -7.84 1.34
N GLU A 81 -9.04 -9.14 1.70
CA GLU A 81 -7.89 -10.03 1.50
C GLU A 81 -7.49 -10.15 0.03
N GLN A 82 -8.48 -10.21 -0.87
CA GLN A 82 -8.24 -10.29 -2.30
C GLN A 82 -7.70 -8.96 -2.85
N GLU A 83 -8.25 -7.82 -2.43
CA GLU A 83 -7.79 -6.48 -2.80
C GLU A 83 -6.31 -6.30 -2.39
N ALA A 84 -5.98 -6.55 -1.12
CA ALA A 84 -4.59 -6.54 -0.63
C ALA A 84 -3.68 -7.44 -1.47
N LYS A 85 -4.08 -8.71 -1.68
CA LYS A 85 -3.30 -9.67 -2.46
C LYS A 85 -3.04 -9.20 -3.90
N THR A 86 -4.03 -8.55 -4.53
CA THR A 86 -3.88 -8.05 -5.91
C THR A 86 -3.02 -6.80 -6.00
N ALA A 87 -2.96 -5.98 -4.94
CA ALA A 87 -2.12 -4.80 -4.90
C ALA A 87 -0.63 -5.14 -4.73
N MET A 88 -0.29 -6.22 -4.01
CA MET A 88 1.09 -6.59 -3.68
C MET A 88 2.07 -6.62 -4.86
N PRO A 89 1.78 -7.26 -6.02
CA PRO A 89 2.74 -7.31 -7.12
C PRO A 89 3.00 -5.94 -7.73
N THR A 90 1.97 -5.08 -7.78
CA THR A 90 2.09 -3.72 -8.31
C THR A 90 2.91 -2.85 -7.35
N ILE A 91 2.66 -2.95 -6.05
CA ILE A 91 3.47 -2.26 -5.02
C ILE A 91 4.93 -2.67 -5.16
N ALA A 92 5.22 -3.98 -5.21
CA ALA A 92 6.59 -4.48 -5.34
C ALA A 92 7.31 -3.93 -6.58
N SER A 93 6.63 -3.94 -7.74
CA SER A 93 7.16 -3.37 -8.98
C SER A 93 7.44 -1.86 -8.85
N GLN A 94 6.52 -1.11 -8.24
CA GLN A 94 6.71 0.33 -8.03
C GLN A 94 7.81 0.65 -7.02
N SER A 95 8.00 -0.17 -5.98
CA SER A 95 9.14 -0.06 -5.06
C SER A 95 10.47 -0.21 -5.81
N GLU A 96 10.60 -1.19 -6.70
CA GLU A 96 11.81 -1.34 -7.53
C GLU A 96 12.05 -0.15 -8.44
N VAL A 97 10.99 0.41 -9.04
CA VAL A 97 11.09 1.60 -9.90
C VAL A 97 11.58 2.80 -9.07
N VAL A 98 11.00 3.01 -7.88
CA VAL A 98 11.42 4.06 -6.95
C VAL A 98 12.88 3.93 -6.57
N ASP A 99 13.37 2.72 -6.29
CA ASP A 99 14.77 2.51 -5.90
C ASP A 99 15.74 2.77 -7.06
N LYS A 100 15.38 2.37 -8.29
CA LYS A 100 16.15 2.69 -9.50
C LYS A 100 16.18 4.20 -9.74
N LEU A 101 15.05 4.89 -9.57
CA LEU A 101 14.94 6.33 -9.72
C LEU A 101 15.78 7.10 -8.70
N LYS A 102 15.75 6.69 -7.42
CA LYS A 102 16.62 7.25 -6.38
C LYS A 102 18.09 7.07 -6.71
N THR A 103 18.49 5.86 -7.09
CA THR A 103 19.87 5.55 -7.48
C THR A 103 20.34 6.40 -8.66
N GLY A 104 19.51 6.54 -9.70
CA GLY A 104 19.82 7.38 -10.86
C GLY A 104 19.97 8.85 -10.47
N LEU A 105 19.11 9.34 -9.59
CA LEU A 105 19.18 10.71 -9.09
C LEU A 105 20.46 10.99 -8.30
N ASP A 106 20.88 10.05 -7.45
CA ASP A 106 22.13 10.16 -6.69
C ASP A 106 23.36 10.17 -7.62
N GLN A 107 23.34 9.35 -8.68
CA GLN A 107 24.39 9.36 -9.70
C GLN A 107 24.43 10.71 -10.45
N MET A 108 23.28 11.28 -10.79
CA MET A 108 23.24 12.61 -11.42
C MET A 108 23.81 13.69 -10.49
N LYS A 109 23.48 13.65 -9.20
CA LYS A 109 24.02 14.58 -8.19
C LYS A 109 25.53 14.44 -8.04
N ALA A 110 26.05 13.22 -7.97
CA ALA A 110 27.48 12.96 -7.94
C ALA A 110 28.16 13.54 -9.19
N LYS A 111 27.58 13.31 -10.37
CA LYS A 111 28.11 13.86 -11.63
C LYS A 111 28.11 15.38 -11.68
N LEU A 112 27.07 16.03 -11.14
CA LEU A 112 27.02 17.49 -11.04
C LEU A 112 28.16 18.02 -10.17
N SER A 113 28.46 17.35 -9.06
CA SER A 113 29.58 17.71 -8.18
C SER A 113 30.92 17.62 -8.89
N GLU A 114 31.17 16.54 -9.65
CA GLU A 114 32.37 16.41 -10.50
C GLU A 114 32.48 17.54 -11.53
N LEU A 115 31.38 17.87 -12.21
CA LEU A 115 31.36 18.92 -13.22
C LEU A 115 31.65 20.30 -12.61
N LYS A 116 31.15 20.57 -11.40
CA LYS A 116 31.44 21.81 -10.67
C LYS A 116 32.91 21.89 -10.27
N ALA A 117 33.47 20.82 -9.70
CA ALA A 117 34.89 20.76 -9.33
C ALA A 117 35.80 21.03 -10.55
N LYS A 118 35.55 20.35 -11.67
CA LYS A 118 36.33 20.55 -12.90
C LYS A 118 36.22 21.97 -13.48
N ARG A 119 35.09 22.64 -13.30
CA ARG A 119 34.94 24.06 -13.68
C ARG A 119 35.81 24.96 -12.79
N ASP A 120 35.88 24.67 -11.49
CA ASP A 120 36.62 25.50 -10.54
C ASP A 120 38.15 25.34 -10.66
N GLU A 121 38.60 24.27 -11.32
CA GLU A 121 39.99 24.00 -11.68
C GLU A 121 40.45 24.67 -13.00
N LEU A 122 39.52 25.28 -13.76
CA LEU A 122 39.77 25.96 -15.04
C LEU A 122 39.75 27.50 -14.88
#